data_AF-A0A7S3KQS3-F1
#
_entry.id   AF-A0A7S3KQS3-F1
#
_cell.length_a   1.000
_cell.length_b   1.000
_cell.length_c   1.000
_cell.angle_alpha   90.00
_cell.angle_beta   90.00
_cell.angle_gamma   90.00
#
_symmetry.space_group_name_H-M   'P 1'
#
loop_
_entity.id
_entity.type
_entity.pdbx_description
1 polymer ?
#
loop_
_entity_poly.entity_id
_entity_poly.type
_entity_poly.pdbx_seq_one_letter_code
_entity_poly.pdbx_strand_id
1 'polypeptide(L)'
;INNRARSYLNYSQQLSEAEGKAKVDQLDRDLPKYLYQQQKWDIMAKEQGTMEENQRQLIENRGSIINETFKNLDYTTESAEQYFSQYVPTSKLEFPIEHDNYQPATYEVVKHAYNMKDKESLIEVHDGFINRAESLIKAHKYRASLADGLKGLSDREIIQKVREVPTRIKKNSKSLVKKLEKMNVSLNDDGSVNYSQVPYQHVVKSLQKMEGVVKIALMHKDLEFEYPQHFEKLQIKGDMMKMINAEEMKLEQLKLEKEIKEKADPELSYEQYFESLISDKVKDINVARTRGKDIDSKTETELIFEKDLEERAGLFIEDDFEREKRLREMWIDLKRKNVIGGPDARTTDEQFELQELIVDKIRDLRWKIDQEMVKQDLDPIFKKAYHKYTKDEFMYDADLQFSKLKSFLSKNPRVLKEDEIIGQEYLGIIQLIRRKKLLEYSTPAYAKEHELSYDAQISMSKDKTMGYRKDLIELEKDQERLDLIDQKLSERDIGEE
;
A
#
# COMPACT_ATOMS: atom_id res chain seq x y z
N ILE A 1 -31.29 32.67 22.55
CA ILE A 1 -31.81 33.97 23.01
C ILE A 1 -32.54 34.62 21.84
N ASN A 2 -33.79 35.01 22.01
CA ASN A 2 -34.57 35.61 20.92
C ASN A 2 -34.10 37.04 20.66
N ASN A 3 -34.16 37.50 19.40
CA ASN A 3 -33.84 38.90 19.05
C ASN A 3 -34.67 39.91 19.85
N ARG A 4 -35.90 39.53 20.25
CA ARG A 4 -36.75 40.33 21.14
C ARG A 4 -36.19 40.50 22.55
N ALA A 5 -35.43 39.53 23.08
CA ALA A 5 -34.74 39.70 24.36
C ALA A 5 -33.54 40.66 24.22
N ARG A 6 -32.86 40.62 23.05
CA ARG A 6 -31.71 41.49 22.75
C ARG A 6 -32.08 42.97 22.73
N SER A 7 -33.29 43.34 22.30
CA SER A 7 -33.75 44.73 22.27
C SER A 7 -33.89 45.37 23.67
N TYR A 8 -33.95 44.57 24.75
CA TYR A 8 -33.98 45.09 26.12
C TYR A 8 -32.59 45.20 26.76
N LEU A 9 -31.56 44.69 26.09
CA LEU A 9 -30.18 44.71 26.58
C LEU A 9 -29.49 46.00 26.14
N ASN A 10 -28.60 46.51 26.98
CA ASN A 10 -27.69 47.58 26.55
C ASN A 10 -26.63 47.02 25.58
N TYR A 11 -25.90 47.91 24.89
CA TYR A 11 -24.92 47.49 23.89
C TYR A 11 -23.84 46.54 24.45
N SER A 12 -23.35 46.80 25.67
CA SER A 12 -22.36 45.94 26.34
C SER A 12 -22.91 44.53 26.57
N GLN A 13 -24.16 44.39 27.00
CA GLN A 13 -24.82 43.11 27.20
C GLN A 13 -25.08 42.38 25.87
N GLN A 14 -25.45 43.10 24.81
CA GLN A 14 -25.59 42.51 23.47
C GLN A 14 -24.24 42.00 22.93
N LEU A 15 -23.15 42.74 23.16
CA LEU A 15 -21.80 42.31 22.80
C LEU A 15 -21.39 41.05 23.57
N SER A 16 -21.61 41.02 24.89
CA SER A 16 -21.35 39.84 25.72
C SER A 16 -22.19 38.64 25.29
N GLU A 17 -23.43 38.85 24.84
CA GLU A 17 -24.28 37.78 24.33
C GLU A 17 -23.80 37.26 22.97
N ALA A 18 -23.31 38.12 22.09
CA ALA A 18 -22.69 37.71 20.83
C ALA A 18 -21.40 36.91 21.06
N GLU A 19 -20.52 37.34 21.97
CA GLU A 19 -19.33 36.60 22.37
C GLU A 19 -19.69 35.26 23.03
N GLY A 20 -20.69 35.26 23.92
CA GLY A 20 -21.20 34.06 24.57
C GLY A 20 -21.74 33.06 23.56
N LYS A 21 -22.51 33.53 22.57
CA LYS A 21 -22.99 32.68 21.47
C LYS A 21 -21.84 32.07 20.67
N ALA A 22 -20.85 32.87 20.26
CA ALA A 22 -19.70 32.37 19.50
C ALA A 22 -18.91 31.29 20.27
N LYS A 23 -18.78 31.44 21.61
CA LYS A 23 -18.16 30.43 22.47
C LYS A 23 -18.98 29.14 22.55
N VAL A 24 -20.31 29.24 22.65
CA VAL A 24 -21.20 28.06 22.62
C VAL A 24 -21.14 27.37 21.26
N ASP A 25 -21.20 28.12 20.16
CA ASP A 25 -21.09 27.57 18.80
C ASP A 25 -19.75 26.83 18.60
N GLN A 26 -18.67 27.32 19.21
CA GLN A 26 -17.38 26.61 19.23
C GLN A 26 -17.45 25.29 20.00
N LEU A 27 -18.10 25.26 21.17
CA LEU A 27 -18.29 24.03 21.94
C LEU A 27 -19.14 23.02 21.18
N ASP A 28 -20.23 23.46 20.56
CA ASP A 28 -21.10 22.59 19.75
C ASP A 28 -20.36 22.00 18.54
N ARG A 29 -19.44 22.77 17.95
CA ARG A 29 -18.56 22.28 16.87
C ARG A 29 -17.56 21.22 17.33
N ASP A 30 -17.04 21.35 18.55
CA ASP A 30 -15.94 20.52 19.04
C ASP A 30 -16.42 19.30 19.86
N LEU A 31 -17.64 19.34 20.42
CA LEU A 31 -18.26 18.24 21.19
C LEU A 31 -18.36 16.92 20.40
N PRO A 32 -18.82 16.87 19.14
CA PRO A 32 -18.84 15.63 18.37
C PRO A 32 -17.44 15.04 18.15
N LYS A 33 -16.42 15.89 17.97
CA LYS A 33 -15.02 15.45 17.79
C LYS A 33 -14.48 14.81 19.07
N TYR A 34 -14.82 15.39 20.22
CA TYR A 34 -14.49 14.83 21.52
C TYR A 34 -15.12 13.44 21.71
N LEU A 35 -16.43 13.31 21.50
CA LEU A 35 -17.15 12.04 21.67
C LEU A 35 -16.61 10.94 20.75
N TYR A 36 -16.30 11.28 19.49
CA TYR A 36 -15.68 10.35 18.55
C TYR A 36 -14.32 9.86 19.06
N GLN A 37 -13.47 10.77 19.54
CA GLN A 37 -12.17 10.41 20.06
C GLN A 37 -12.26 9.59 21.36
N GLN A 38 -13.19 9.93 22.24
CA GLN A 38 -13.46 9.17 23.46
C GLN A 38 -13.87 7.73 23.13
N GLN A 39 -14.78 7.54 22.17
CA GLN A 39 -15.16 6.20 21.70
C GLN A 39 -13.95 5.41 21.16
N LYS A 40 -13.08 6.07 20.39
CA LYS A 40 -11.83 5.45 19.89
C LYS A 40 -10.91 5.04 21.04
N TRP A 41 -10.79 5.87 22.08
CA TRP A 41 -10.01 5.54 23.27
C TRP A 41 -10.60 4.38 24.06
N ASP A 42 -11.92 4.32 24.21
CA ASP A 42 -12.59 3.22 24.91
C ASP A 42 -12.37 1.89 24.19
N ILE A 43 -12.39 1.89 22.84
CA ILE A 43 -12.05 0.71 22.03
C ILE A 43 -10.60 0.31 22.27
N MET A 44 -9.65 1.25 22.16
CA MET A 44 -8.22 0.98 22.38
C MET A 44 -7.94 0.47 23.81
N ALA A 45 -8.62 1.02 24.82
CA ALA A 45 -8.48 0.61 26.21
C ALA A 45 -8.99 -0.81 26.43
N LYS A 46 -10.12 -1.18 25.80
CA LYS A 46 -10.64 -2.56 25.84
C LYS A 46 -9.69 -3.53 25.14
N GLU A 47 -9.17 -3.17 23.97
CA GLU A 47 -8.20 -4.00 23.23
C GLU A 47 -6.92 -4.23 24.04
N GLN A 48 -6.36 -3.18 24.66
CA GLN A 48 -5.20 -3.29 25.55
C GLN A 48 -5.49 -4.17 26.77
N GLY A 49 -6.65 -4.00 27.41
CA GLY A 49 -7.07 -4.83 28.53
C GLY A 49 -7.14 -6.32 28.17
N THR A 50 -7.75 -6.66 27.02
CA THR A 50 -7.81 -8.05 26.56
C THR A 50 -6.43 -8.63 26.22
N MET A 51 -5.52 -7.82 25.67
CA MET A 51 -4.13 -8.22 25.41
C MET A 51 -3.36 -8.51 26.70
N GLU A 52 -3.46 -7.61 27.70
CA GLU A 52 -2.82 -7.80 29.01
C GLU A 52 -3.42 -8.97 29.78
N GLU A 53 -4.74 -9.16 29.73
CA GLU A 53 -5.41 -10.29 30.36
C GLU A 53 -5.03 -11.62 29.70
N ASN A 54 -4.94 -11.66 28.37
CA ASN A 54 -4.41 -12.81 27.64
C ASN A 54 -2.95 -13.12 28.00
N GLN A 55 -2.11 -12.09 28.19
CA GLN A 55 -0.72 -12.26 28.65
C GLN A 55 -0.65 -12.75 30.10
N ARG A 56 -1.48 -12.20 31.01
CA ARG A 56 -1.58 -12.66 32.41
C ARG A 56 -2.07 -14.09 32.49
N GLN A 57 -3.11 -14.47 31.74
CA GLN A 57 -3.59 -15.84 31.67
C GLN A 57 -2.51 -16.79 31.10
N LEU A 58 -1.67 -16.36 30.15
CA LEU A 58 -0.54 -17.16 29.67
C LEU A 58 0.53 -17.38 30.76
N ILE A 59 0.72 -16.41 31.65
CA ILE A 59 1.66 -16.48 32.79
C ILE A 59 1.07 -17.32 33.94
N GLU A 60 -0.19 -17.11 34.29
CA GLU A 60 -0.89 -17.85 35.36
C GLU A 60 -1.18 -19.30 34.98
N ASN A 61 -1.47 -19.60 33.71
CA ASN A 61 -1.57 -20.99 33.22
C ASN A 61 -0.23 -21.73 33.24
N ARG A 62 0.91 -21.04 33.45
CA ARG A 62 2.19 -21.69 33.76
C ARG A 62 2.39 -21.94 35.27
N GLY A 63 1.59 -21.32 36.15
CA GLY A 63 1.77 -21.35 37.60
C GLY A 63 0.66 -22.04 38.42
N SER A 64 -0.55 -22.25 37.88
CA SER A 64 -1.68 -22.75 38.67
C SER A 64 -2.55 -23.71 37.85
N ILE A 65 -2.37 -25.02 38.06
CA ILE A 65 -3.16 -26.05 37.37
C ILE A 65 -4.51 -26.37 38.07
N ILE A 66 -4.82 -25.87 39.29
CA ILE A 66 -5.84 -26.57 40.09
C ILE A 66 -7.10 -25.78 40.52
N ASN A 67 -7.14 -24.46 40.73
CA ASN A 67 -8.27 -23.89 41.50
C ASN A 67 -9.19 -22.80 40.88
N GLU A 68 -9.05 -22.41 39.61
CA GLU A 68 -9.89 -21.35 39.02
C GLU A 68 -10.89 -21.81 37.94
N THR A 69 -11.31 -23.07 37.97
CA THR A 69 -12.14 -23.65 36.89
C THR A 69 -13.61 -23.21 36.88
N PHE A 70 -14.09 -22.44 37.87
CA PHE A 70 -15.53 -22.17 38.01
C PHE A 70 -15.97 -20.69 38.06
N LYS A 71 -15.06 -19.71 38.18
CA LYS A 71 -15.46 -18.28 38.24
C LYS A 71 -15.36 -17.52 36.91
N ASN A 72 -14.60 -18.02 35.93
CA ASN A 72 -14.42 -17.35 34.64
C ASN A 72 -15.23 -18.01 33.51
N LEU A 73 -16.45 -18.45 33.84
CA LEU A 73 -17.42 -19.01 32.89
C LEU A 73 -18.36 -17.95 32.30
N ASP A 74 -18.02 -16.67 32.46
CA ASP A 74 -18.45 -15.63 31.53
C ASP A 74 -17.60 -15.77 30.26
N TYR A 75 -17.89 -16.81 29.46
CA TYR A 75 -17.65 -16.70 28.04
C TYR A 75 -18.54 -15.56 27.58
N THR A 76 -17.95 -14.38 27.37
CA THR A 76 -18.61 -13.39 26.55
C THR A 76 -18.91 -14.09 25.22
N THR A 77 -20.15 -14.02 24.77
CA THR A 77 -20.64 -14.45 23.45
C THR A 77 -19.96 -13.70 22.29
N GLU A 78 -18.81 -13.09 22.56
CA GLU A 78 -18.06 -12.13 21.77
C GLU A 78 -17.04 -12.80 20.81
N SER A 79 -16.79 -14.11 20.92
CA SER A 79 -15.68 -14.76 20.18
C SER A 79 -16.06 -15.36 18.82
N ALA A 80 -17.30 -15.84 18.66
CA ALA A 80 -17.76 -16.46 17.41
C ALA A 80 -18.95 -15.70 16.82
N GLU A 81 -20.00 -15.43 17.61
CA GLU A 81 -21.17 -14.68 17.15
C GLU A 81 -20.85 -13.21 16.90
N GLN A 82 -20.04 -12.51 17.69
CA GLN A 82 -19.55 -11.16 17.30
C GLN A 82 -18.66 -11.19 16.06
N TYR A 83 -17.88 -12.24 15.83
CA TYR A 83 -17.06 -12.36 14.61
C TYR A 83 -17.94 -12.49 13.35
N PHE A 84 -19.09 -13.15 13.47
CA PHE A 84 -20.08 -13.27 12.39
C PHE A 84 -21.18 -12.20 12.40
N SER A 85 -21.46 -11.51 13.51
CA SER A 85 -22.47 -10.43 13.65
C SER A 85 -21.89 -9.02 13.61
N GLN A 86 -20.56 -8.86 13.70
CA GLN A 86 -19.85 -7.69 13.18
C GLN A 86 -19.91 -7.60 11.64
N TYR A 87 -20.48 -8.61 10.97
CA TYR A 87 -21.24 -8.37 9.73
C TYR A 87 -22.52 -7.58 10.04
N VAL A 88 -22.38 -6.40 10.65
CA VAL A 88 -23.23 -5.30 10.22
C VAL A 88 -22.87 -5.14 8.75
N PRO A 89 -23.82 -5.22 7.80
CA PRO A 89 -23.52 -4.94 6.41
C PRO A 89 -22.79 -3.60 6.39
N THR A 90 -21.52 -3.65 5.98
CA THR A 90 -20.55 -2.55 5.87
C THR A 90 -21.06 -1.34 5.09
N SER A 91 -22.28 -1.42 4.58
CA SER A 91 -23.10 -0.33 4.07
C SER A 91 -23.41 0.81 5.04
N LYS A 92 -23.29 0.65 6.39
CA LYS A 92 -23.69 1.70 7.35
C LYS A 92 -22.64 2.16 8.37
N LEU A 93 -21.61 1.36 8.64
CA LEU A 93 -20.40 1.92 9.23
C LEU A 93 -19.57 2.40 8.05
N GLU A 94 -19.62 3.70 7.79
CA GLU A 94 -18.53 4.41 7.13
C GLU A 94 -17.29 4.15 7.98
N PHE A 95 -16.65 2.99 7.79
CA PHE A 95 -15.27 2.83 8.19
C PHE A 95 -14.57 4.04 7.57
N PRO A 96 -13.82 4.84 8.36
CA PRO A 96 -12.90 5.76 7.76
C PRO A 96 -12.03 4.86 6.90
N ILE A 97 -12.28 4.90 5.59
CA ILE A 97 -11.38 4.39 4.61
C ILE A 97 -10.07 5.00 5.07
N GLU A 98 -9.10 4.17 5.43
CA GLU A 98 -7.72 4.62 5.46
C GLU A 98 -7.48 5.10 4.04
N HIS A 99 -7.83 6.37 3.80
CA HIS A 99 -7.58 7.05 2.57
C HIS A 99 -6.07 6.95 2.50
N ASP A 100 -5.56 6.11 1.60
CA ASP A 100 -4.16 6.12 1.19
C ASP A 100 -3.73 7.57 1.24
N ASN A 101 -2.88 7.91 2.22
CA ASN A 101 -2.73 9.27 2.74
C ASN A 101 -2.77 10.26 1.59
N TYR A 102 -3.92 10.92 1.37
CA TYR A 102 -4.07 11.76 0.19
C TYR A 102 -3.08 12.89 0.35
N GLN A 103 -2.01 12.81 -0.42
CA GLN A 103 -0.92 13.76 -0.39
C GLN A 103 -0.82 14.37 -1.78
N PRO A 104 -1.03 15.69 -1.90
CA PRO A 104 -0.78 16.42 -3.13
C PRO A 104 0.64 16.15 -3.64
N ALA A 105 0.78 16.01 -4.96
CA ALA A 105 2.06 15.63 -5.56
C ALA A 105 3.13 16.72 -5.48
N THR A 106 2.72 17.99 -5.46
CA THR A 106 3.60 19.16 -5.56
C THR A 106 3.87 19.84 -4.22
N TYR A 107 3.16 19.48 -3.15
CA TYR A 107 3.42 20.05 -1.83
C TYR A 107 3.30 19.04 -0.70
N GLU A 108 3.90 19.39 0.43
CA GLU A 108 3.85 18.63 1.67
C GLU A 108 3.43 19.55 2.80
N VAL A 109 2.50 19.09 3.62
CA VAL A 109 2.22 19.73 4.90
C VAL A 109 3.10 19.06 5.95
N VAL A 110 4.01 19.84 6.51
CA VAL A 110 5.03 19.41 7.47
C VAL A 110 4.65 19.94 8.84
N LYS A 111 4.63 19.09 9.87
CA LYS A 111 4.27 19.48 11.24
C LYS A 111 5.41 20.16 11.99
N HIS A 112 6.66 19.75 11.73
CA HIS A 112 7.81 20.23 12.49
C HIS A 112 8.77 21.06 11.63
N ALA A 113 9.23 22.18 12.18
CA ALA A 113 10.10 23.13 11.48
C ALA A 113 11.47 22.56 11.07
N TYR A 114 11.95 21.46 11.67
CA TYR A 114 13.24 20.88 11.29
C TYR A 114 13.18 20.19 9.91
N ASN A 115 12.07 19.53 9.58
CA ASN A 115 11.82 18.88 8.29
C ASN A 115 11.74 19.88 7.10
N MET A 116 11.60 21.18 7.37
CA MET A 116 11.63 22.24 6.35
C MET A 116 13.02 22.43 5.74
N LYS A 117 14.09 22.08 6.48
CA LYS A 117 15.48 22.29 6.03
C LYS A 117 16.00 21.18 5.12
N ASP A 118 15.34 20.02 5.13
CA ASP A 118 15.76 18.87 4.36
C ASP A 118 15.51 19.14 2.87
N LYS A 119 16.62 19.26 2.13
CA LYS A 119 16.60 19.38 0.68
C LYS A 119 16.47 17.98 0.09
N GLU A 120 15.45 17.78 -0.74
CA GLU A 120 15.26 16.53 -1.48
C GLU A 120 16.40 16.33 -2.48
N SER A 121 16.90 15.10 -2.58
CA SER A 121 17.82 14.71 -3.64
C SER A 121 17.10 14.68 -5.00
N LEU A 122 17.83 14.74 -6.11
CA LEU A 122 17.21 14.70 -7.45
C LEU A 122 16.42 13.40 -7.69
N ILE A 123 16.94 12.28 -7.18
CA ILE A 123 16.28 10.97 -7.26
C ILE A 123 14.98 10.99 -6.45
N GLU A 124 15.00 11.54 -5.23
CA GLU A 124 13.79 11.71 -4.41
C GLU A 124 12.75 12.61 -5.08
N VAL A 125 13.18 13.65 -5.79
CA VAL A 125 12.27 14.51 -6.55
C VAL A 125 11.58 13.71 -7.67
N HIS A 126 12.33 12.91 -8.42
CA HIS A 126 11.78 12.12 -9.53
C HIS A 126 10.85 11.02 -9.05
N ASP A 127 11.40 10.08 -8.28
CA ASP A 127 10.68 8.89 -7.84
C ASP A 127 9.57 9.27 -6.88
N GLY A 128 9.83 10.25 -6.00
CA GLY A 128 8.83 10.79 -5.10
C GLY A 128 7.67 11.44 -5.86
N PHE A 129 7.92 12.23 -6.91
CA PHE A 129 6.84 12.80 -7.71
C PHE A 129 6.02 11.72 -8.42
N ILE A 130 6.68 10.73 -9.04
CA ILE A 130 6.00 9.61 -9.71
C ILE A 130 5.11 8.86 -8.73
N ASN A 131 5.65 8.46 -7.57
CA ASN A 131 4.92 7.70 -6.57
C ASN A 131 3.70 8.49 -6.02
N ARG A 132 3.86 9.80 -5.78
CA ARG A 132 2.76 10.66 -5.33
C ARG A 132 1.69 10.85 -6.41
N ALA A 133 2.09 11.05 -7.66
CA ALA A 133 1.16 11.17 -8.78
C ALA A 133 0.39 9.86 -9.02
N GLU A 134 1.06 8.70 -8.94
CA GLU A 134 0.39 7.40 -8.99
C GLU A 134 -0.60 7.24 -7.84
N SER A 135 -0.23 7.65 -6.62
CA SER A 135 -1.12 7.61 -5.45
C SER A 135 -2.35 8.51 -5.63
N LEU A 136 -2.20 9.69 -6.24
CA LEU A 136 -3.33 10.56 -6.58
C LEU A 136 -4.27 9.94 -7.62
N ILE A 137 -3.71 9.30 -8.65
CA ILE A 137 -4.50 8.59 -9.67
C ILE A 137 -5.25 7.42 -9.03
N LYS A 138 -4.60 6.66 -8.13
CA LYS A 138 -5.25 5.59 -7.35
C LYS A 138 -6.39 6.14 -6.49
N ALA A 139 -6.16 7.25 -5.78
CA ALA A 139 -7.18 7.91 -4.98
C ALA A 139 -8.36 8.40 -5.84
N HIS A 140 -8.09 8.92 -7.04
CA HIS A 140 -9.15 9.30 -7.99
C HIS A 140 -9.95 8.08 -8.45
N LYS A 141 -9.30 6.96 -8.79
CA LYS A 141 -9.92 5.70 -9.24
C LYS A 141 -10.59 4.91 -8.12
N TYR A 142 -10.39 5.30 -6.86
CA TYR A 142 -10.94 4.60 -5.70
C TYR A 142 -12.47 4.45 -5.74
N ARG A 143 -13.20 5.45 -6.25
CA ARG A 143 -14.68 5.35 -6.29
C ARG A 143 -15.13 4.23 -7.23
N ALA A 144 -14.40 4.01 -8.33
CA ALA A 144 -14.65 2.90 -9.23
C ALA A 144 -14.23 1.55 -8.61
N SER A 145 -13.15 1.52 -7.82
CA SER A 145 -12.69 0.31 -7.13
C SER A 145 -13.69 -0.22 -6.09
N LEU A 146 -14.55 0.65 -5.53
CA LEU A 146 -15.64 0.20 -4.64
C LEU A 146 -16.71 -0.62 -5.36
N ALA A 147 -16.89 -0.39 -6.67
CA ALA A 147 -17.94 -1.03 -7.46
C ALA A 147 -17.45 -2.24 -8.28
N ASP A 148 -16.13 -2.47 -8.35
CA ASP A 148 -15.53 -3.51 -9.20
C ASP A 148 -15.53 -4.92 -8.60
N GLY A 149 -15.77 -5.04 -7.28
CA GLY A 149 -15.77 -6.31 -6.55
C GLY A 149 -14.39 -6.96 -6.35
N LEU A 150 -13.30 -6.32 -6.81
CA LEU A 150 -11.93 -6.84 -6.70
C LEU A 150 -11.28 -6.52 -5.36
N LYS A 151 -11.87 -5.64 -4.54
CA LYS A 151 -11.34 -5.25 -3.22
C LYS A 151 -11.06 -6.47 -2.32
N GLY A 152 -11.91 -7.49 -2.36
CA GLY A 152 -11.73 -8.70 -1.55
C GLY A 152 -10.48 -9.51 -1.89
N LEU A 153 -9.91 -9.33 -3.09
CA LEU A 153 -8.68 -9.99 -3.52
C LEU A 153 -7.43 -9.24 -3.06
N SER A 154 -7.48 -7.92 -2.90
CA SER A 154 -6.31 -7.13 -2.44
C SER A 154 -6.30 -6.90 -0.92
N ASP A 155 -7.38 -7.27 -0.22
CA ASP A 155 -7.55 -7.00 1.21
C ASP A 155 -6.72 -7.97 2.07
N ARG A 156 -5.64 -7.45 2.66
CA ARG A 156 -4.75 -8.20 3.56
C ARG A 156 -5.50 -8.75 4.76
N GLU A 157 -6.47 -8.01 5.31
CA GLU A 157 -7.23 -8.47 6.46
C GLU A 157 -8.10 -9.67 6.11
N ILE A 158 -8.80 -9.62 4.98
CA ILE A 158 -9.67 -10.73 4.56
C ILE A 158 -8.84 -12.00 4.41
N ILE A 159 -7.69 -11.92 3.75
CA ILE A 159 -6.86 -13.09 3.51
C ILE A 159 -6.19 -13.56 4.80
N GLN A 160 -5.72 -12.64 5.66
CA GLN A 160 -5.20 -12.98 6.99
C GLN A 160 -6.28 -13.67 7.84
N LYS A 161 -7.51 -13.15 7.84
CA LYS A 161 -8.66 -13.76 8.52
C LYS A 161 -8.96 -15.14 7.95
N VAL A 162 -9.02 -15.32 6.63
CA VAL A 162 -9.24 -16.64 6.00
C VAL A 162 -8.16 -17.66 6.41
N ARG A 163 -6.91 -17.22 6.58
CA ARG A 163 -5.80 -18.08 7.04
C ARG A 163 -5.84 -18.38 8.54
N GLU A 164 -6.11 -17.38 9.37
CA GLU A 164 -6.01 -17.48 10.82
C GLU A 164 -7.30 -17.97 11.50
N VAL A 165 -8.47 -17.68 10.93
CA VAL A 165 -9.77 -18.05 11.52
C VAL A 165 -9.86 -19.56 11.76
N PRO A 166 -9.49 -20.46 10.82
CA PRO A 166 -9.52 -21.90 11.08
C PRO A 166 -8.62 -22.33 12.24
N THR A 167 -7.40 -21.78 12.35
CA THR A 167 -6.46 -22.14 13.42
C THR A 167 -6.89 -21.57 14.76
N ARG A 168 -7.43 -20.34 14.79
CA ARG A 168 -8.04 -19.72 15.97
C ARG A 168 -9.27 -20.50 16.44
N ILE A 169 -10.16 -20.88 15.53
CA ILE A 169 -11.33 -21.75 15.82
C ILE A 169 -10.86 -23.09 16.39
N LYS A 170 -9.84 -23.73 15.81
CA LYS A 170 -9.28 -24.99 16.32
C LYS A 170 -8.70 -24.83 17.74
N LYS A 171 -7.95 -23.76 17.99
CA LYS A 171 -7.37 -23.48 19.32
C LYS A 171 -8.45 -23.22 20.37
N ASN A 172 -9.45 -22.42 20.03
CA ASN A 172 -10.56 -22.06 20.91
C ASN A 172 -11.51 -23.25 21.15
N SER A 173 -11.77 -24.06 20.11
CA SER A 173 -12.55 -25.30 20.27
C SER A 173 -11.81 -26.31 21.14
N LYS A 174 -10.49 -26.47 21.03
CA LYS A 174 -9.72 -27.37 21.92
C LYS A 174 -9.85 -27.02 23.40
N SER A 175 -9.83 -25.74 23.76
CA SER A 175 -10.02 -25.33 25.16
C SER A 175 -11.45 -25.59 25.64
N LEU A 176 -12.45 -25.36 24.77
CA LEU A 176 -13.85 -25.65 25.04
C LEU A 176 -14.11 -27.15 25.17
N VAL A 177 -13.58 -27.97 24.24
CA VAL A 177 -13.68 -29.44 24.26
C VAL A 177 -13.14 -30.01 25.56
N LYS A 178 -11.96 -29.56 26.02
CA LYS A 178 -11.42 -29.98 27.32
C LYS A 178 -12.34 -29.65 28.50
N LYS A 179 -13.06 -28.53 28.44
CA LYS A 179 -14.06 -28.16 29.46
C LYS A 179 -15.31 -29.04 29.35
N LEU A 180 -15.78 -29.31 28.14
CA LEU A 180 -16.93 -30.17 27.86
C LEU A 180 -16.68 -31.63 28.28
N GLU A 181 -15.48 -32.15 28.02
CA GLU A 181 -15.05 -33.50 28.45
C GLU A 181 -15.07 -33.66 29.96
N LYS A 182 -14.57 -32.65 30.70
CA LYS A 182 -14.65 -32.65 32.18
C LYS A 182 -16.09 -32.69 32.69
N MET A 183 -17.05 -32.22 31.88
CA MET A 183 -18.47 -32.22 32.20
C MET A 183 -19.23 -33.40 31.58
N ASN A 184 -18.52 -34.34 30.94
CA ASN A 184 -19.07 -35.51 30.24
C ASN A 184 -20.13 -35.16 29.18
N VAL A 185 -19.93 -34.07 28.44
CA VAL A 185 -20.78 -33.70 27.30
C VAL A 185 -20.25 -34.41 26.05
N SER A 186 -21.10 -35.18 25.36
CA SER A 186 -20.76 -35.88 24.12
C SER A 186 -21.76 -35.58 23.00
N LEU A 187 -21.37 -35.85 21.76
CA LEU A 187 -22.30 -35.87 20.62
C LEU A 187 -23.02 -37.22 20.58
N ASN A 188 -24.31 -37.22 20.28
CA ASN A 188 -25.06 -38.41 19.94
C ASN A 188 -24.89 -38.74 18.44
N ASP A 189 -25.28 -39.95 18.02
CA ASP A 189 -25.17 -40.41 16.61
C ASP A 189 -26.00 -39.57 15.62
N ASP A 190 -27.04 -38.88 16.10
CA ASP A 190 -27.86 -37.94 15.32
C ASP A 190 -27.25 -36.53 15.21
N GLY A 191 -26.09 -36.31 15.84
CA GLY A 191 -25.42 -35.01 15.90
C GLY A 191 -26.06 -34.02 16.88
N SER A 192 -26.94 -34.47 17.78
CA SER A 192 -27.42 -33.68 18.91
C SER A 192 -26.43 -33.72 20.08
N VAL A 193 -26.39 -32.68 20.90
CA VAL A 193 -25.49 -32.62 22.06
C VAL A 193 -26.16 -33.27 23.28
N ASN A 194 -25.51 -34.27 23.87
CA ASN A 194 -26.01 -34.96 25.04
C ASN A 194 -25.60 -34.24 26.34
N TYR A 195 -26.58 -33.64 27.01
CA TYR A 195 -26.38 -32.95 28.29
C TYR A 195 -26.77 -33.81 29.51
N SER A 196 -27.19 -35.06 29.32
CA SER A 196 -27.78 -35.90 30.38
C SER A 196 -26.82 -36.19 31.54
N GLN A 197 -25.52 -36.13 31.29
CA GLN A 197 -24.47 -36.44 32.26
C GLN A 197 -23.92 -35.19 32.98
N VAL A 198 -24.42 -33.99 32.65
CA VAL A 198 -23.94 -32.74 33.26
C VAL A 198 -24.61 -32.55 34.64
N PRO A 199 -23.84 -32.47 35.74
CA PRO A 199 -24.40 -32.47 37.10
C PRO A 199 -25.17 -31.18 37.47
N TYR A 200 -24.92 -30.07 36.77
CA TYR A 200 -25.45 -28.75 37.12
C TYR A 200 -26.41 -28.19 36.06
N GLN A 201 -27.68 -28.01 36.43
CA GLN A 201 -28.72 -27.55 35.51
C GLN A 201 -28.49 -26.12 34.97
N HIS A 202 -27.85 -25.24 35.75
CA HIS A 202 -27.53 -23.88 35.28
C HIS A 202 -26.46 -23.90 34.18
N VAL A 203 -25.50 -24.83 34.25
CA VAL A 203 -24.49 -25.03 33.20
C VAL A 203 -25.13 -25.55 31.93
N VAL A 204 -26.07 -26.50 32.04
CA VAL A 204 -26.84 -27.00 30.88
C VAL A 204 -27.57 -25.85 30.18
N LYS A 205 -28.25 -24.97 30.92
CA LYS A 205 -28.93 -23.79 30.33
C LYS A 205 -27.95 -22.85 29.61
N SER A 206 -26.75 -22.63 30.16
CA SER A 206 -25.73 -21.81 29.52
C SER A 206 -25.14 -22.47 28.27
N LEU A 207 -24.92 -23.79 28.30
CA LEU A 207 -24.43 -24.55 27.15
C LEU A 207 -25.47 -24.66 26.03
N GLN A 208 -26.76 -24.79 26.37
CA GLN A 208 -27.87 -24.79 25.40
C GLN A 208 -27.99 -23.44 24.68
N LYS A 209 -27.74 -22.32 25.38
CA LYS A 209 -27.67 -21.00 24.71
C LYS A 209 -26.56 -20.92 23.66
N MET A 210 -25.51 -21.74 23.81
CA MET A 210 -24.36 -21.82 22.90
C MET A 210 -24.29 -23.15 22.15
N GLU A 211 -25.43 -23.81 21.92
CA GLU A 211 -25.48 -25.17 21.36
C GLU A 211 -24.72 -25.29 20.03
N GLY A 212 -24.84 -24.30 19.15
CA GLY A 212 -24.13 -24.29 17.86
C GLY A 212 -22.61 -24.34 18.02
N VAL A 213 -22.05 -23.56 18.96
CA VAL A 213 -20.60 -23.52 19.22
C VAL A 213 -20.12 -24.82 19.86
N VAL A 214 -20.89 -25.34 20.82
CA VAL A 214 -20.60 -26.62 21.50
C VAL A 214 -20.61 -27.78 20.49
N LYS A 215 -21.62 -27.81 19.62
CA LYS A 215 -21.73 -28.81 18.55
C LYS A 215 -20.56 -28.74 17.59
N ILE A 216 -20.21 -27.56 17.09
CA ILE A 216 -19.05 -27.37 16.18
C ILE A 216 -17.75 -27.81 16.86
N ALA A 217 -17.56 -27.49 18.14
CA ALA A 217 -16.36 -27.87 18.88
C ALA A 217 -16.24 -29.39 19.07
N LEU A 218 -17.35 -30.07 19.40
CA LEU A 218 -17.38 -31.53 19.53
C LEU A 218 -17.22 -32.22 18.16
N MET A 219 -17.87 -31.71 17.11
CA MET A 219 -17.66 -32.19 15.73
C MET A 219 -16.19 -32.04 15.30
N HIS A 220 -15.52 -30.95 15.67
CA HIS A 220 -14.10 -30.76 15.38
C HIS A 220 -13.20 -31.79 16.05
N LYS A 221 -13.56 -32.25 17.26
CA LYS A 221 -12.85 -33.32 17.95
C LYS A 221 -13.00 -34.64 17.19
N ASP A 222 -14.21 -34.97 16.75
CA ASP A 222 -14.48 -36.19 15.98
C ASP A 222 -13.86 -36.12 14.57
N LEU A 223 -13.70 -34.91 14.03
CA LEU A 223 -13.02 -34.59 12.77
C LEU A 223 -11.49 -34.47 12.91
N GLU A 224 -10.84 -34.84 14.03
CA GLU A 224 -9.37 -34.97 14.11
C GLU A 224 -8.83 -36.17 13.25
N PHE A 225 -9.33 -36.30 12.02
CA PHE A 225 -8.86 -37.11 10.90
C PHE A 225 -7.64 -36.44 10.24
N GLU A 226 -6.64 -36.04 11.03
CA GLU A 226 -5.51 -35.23 10.52
C GLU A 226 -4.45 -36.05 9.75
N TYR A 227 -4.53 -37.38 9.74
CA TYR A 227 -3.46 -38.23 9.22
C TYR A 227 -3.52 -38.58 7.71
N PRO A 228 -4.68 -38.86 7.09
CA PRO A 228 -4.71 -39.24 5.66
C PRO A 228 -4.42 -38.05 4.72
N GLN A 229 -5.00 -36.88 4.98
CA GLN A 229 -4.87 -35.72 4.08
C GLN A 229 -3.46 -35.10 4.09
N HIS A 230 -2.73 -35.19 5.21
CA HIS A 230 -1.36 -34.70 5.29
C HIS A 230 -0.42 -35.57 4.44
N PHE A 231 -0.59 -36.90 4.51
CA PHE A 231 0.17 -37.84 3.68
C PHE A 231 -0.16 -37.72 2.19
N GLU A 232 -1.44 -37.57 1.83
CA GLU A 232 -1.85 -37.31 0.44
C GLU A 232 -1.25 -35.99 -0.07
N LYS A 233 -1.25 -34.92 0.72
CA LYS A 233 -0.61 -33.65 0.35
C LYS A 233 0.90 -33.81 0.12
N LEU A 234 1.58 -34.59 0.96
CA LEU A 234 3.01 -34.92 0.78
C LEU A 234 3.26 -35.72 -0.48
N GLN A 235 2.41 -36.70 -0.79
CA GLN A 235 2.51 -37.52 -2.00
C GLN A 235 2.28 -36.67 -3.27
N ILE A 236 1.24 -35.82 -3.27
CA ILE A 236 0.95 -34.89 -4.37
C ILE A 236 2.13 -33.94 -4.59
N LYS A 237 2.75 -33.42 -3.51
CA LYS A 237 3.97 -32.59 -3.62
C LYS A 237 5.13 -33.36 -4.25
N GLY A 238 5.34 -34.61 -3.85
CA GLY A 238 6.38 -35.48 -4.40
C GLY A 238 6.19 -35.76 -5.90
N ASP A 239 4.96 -36.03 -6.33
CA ASP A 239 4.64 -36.28 -7.74
C ASP A 239 4.73 -35.00 -8.59
N MET A 240 4.36 -33.85 -8.04
CA MET A 240 4.59 -32.55 -8.69
C MET A 240 6.09 -32.27 -8.91
N MET A 241 6.96 -32.54 -7.94
CA MET A 241 8.41 -32.35 -8.13
C MET A 241 8.97 -33.21 -9.25
N LYS A 242 8.52 -34.47 -9.36
CA LYS A 242 8.95 -35.35 -10.46
C LYS A 242 8.54 -34.79 -11.82
N MET A 243 7.33 -34.24 -11.92
CA MET A 243 6.83 -33.63 -13.16
C MET A 243 7.62 -32.36 -13.53
N ILE A 244 7.94 -31.51 -12.54
CA ILE A 244 8.73 -30.29 -12.72
C ILE A 244 10.13 -30.64 -13.24
N ASN A 245 10.83 -31.55 -12.57
CA ASN A 245 12.17 -31.98 -12.97
C ASN A 245 12.18 -32.59 -14.38
N ALA A 246 11.11 -33.32 -14.77
CA ALA A 246 11.00 -33.88 -16.10
C ALA A 246 10.82 -32.81 -17.19
N GLU A 247 10.04 -31.76 -16.95
CA GLU A 247 9.89 -30.65 -17.91
C GLU A 247 11.15 -29.78 -18.01
N GLU A 248 11.90 -29.60 -16.92
CA GLU A 248 13.18 -28.90 -16.96
C GLU A 248 14.21 -29.61 -17.81
N MET A 249 14.32 -30.94 -17.66
CA MET A 249 15.20 -31.72 -18.53
C MET A 249 14.81 -31.57 -20.01
N LYS A 250 13.52 -31.47 -20.33
CA LYS A 250 13.08 -31.21 -21.72
C LYS A 250 13.48 -29.82 -22.19
N LEU A 251 13.37 -28.80 -21.35
CA LEU A 251 13.80 -27.43 -21.70
C LEU A 251 15.31 -27.34 -21.87
N GLU A 252 16.09 -28.01 -21.03
CA GLU A 252 17.55 -28.09 -21.18
C GLU A 252 17.93 -28.81 -22.47
N GLN A 253 17.27 -29.92 -22.81
CA GLN A 253 17.46 -30.61 -24.08
C GLN A 253 17.14 -29.71 -25.28
N LEU A 254 16.03 -28.96 -25.24
CA LEU A 254 15.67 -28.00 -26.29
C LEU A 254 16.66 -26.84 -26.41
N LYS A 255 17.22 -26.36 -25.30
CA LYS A 255 18.29 -25.34 -25.31
C LYS A 255 19.56 -25.89 -25.97
N LEU A 256 19.94 -27.11 -25.61
CA LEU A 256 21.11 -27.78 -26.16
C LEU A 256 20.95 -28.03 -27.67
N GLU A 257 19.77 -28.47 -28.11
CA GLU A 257 19.45 -28.64 -29.54
C GLU A 257 19.49 -27.33 -30.32
N LYS A 258 19.02 -26.21 -29.73
CA LYS A 258 19.15 -24.88 -30.34
C LYS A 258 20.59 -24.43 -30.45
N GLU A 259 21.40 -24.58 -29.39
CA GLU A 259 22.82 -24.25 -29.45
C GLU A 259 23.57 -25.10 -30.49
N ILE A 260 23.21 -26.38 -30.63
CA ILE A 260 23.79 -27.25 -31.65
C ILE A 260 23.38 -26.78 -33.06
N LYS A 261 22.13 -26.35 -33.26
CA LYS A 261 21.68 -25.77 -34.53
C LYS A 261 22.37 -24.44 -34.84
N GLU A 262 22.45 -23.53 -33.87
CA GLU A 262 23.14 -22.23 -34.04
C GLU A 262 24.64 -22.41 -34.30
N LYS A 263 25.29 -23.43 -33.72
CA LYS A 263 26.69 -23.77 -34.02
C LYS A 263 26.86 -24.54 -35.33
N ALA A 264 25.80 -25.17 -35.84
CA ALA A 264 25.80 -25.89 -37.11
C ALA A 264 25.48 -24.98 -38.30
N ASP A 265 24.76 -23.88 -38.07
CA ASP A 265 24.68 -22.78 -39.03
C ASP A 265 26.05 -22.08 -39.07
N PRO A 266 26.77 -22.10 -40.20
CA PRO A 266 28.08 -21.47 -40.27
C PRO A 266 27.92 -19.97 -40.04
N GLU A 267 28.62 -19.42 -39.04
CA GLU A 267 28.74 -17.99 -38.85
C GLU A 267 29.20 -17.37 -40.19
N LEU A 268 28.30 -16.65 -40.87
CA LEU A 268 28.66 -15.93 -42.08
C LEU A 268 29.81 -14.98 -41.71
N SER A 269 30.91 -15.06 -42.45
CA SER A 269 32.00 -14.10 -42.37
C SER A 269 31.44 -12.67 -42.41
N TYR A 270 32.06 -11.74 -41.68
CA TYR A 270 31.68 -10.31 -41.67
C TYR A 270 31.51 -9.77 -43.10
N GLU A 271 32.28 -10.27 -44.07
CA GLU A 271 32.19 -9.93 -45.49
C GLU A 271 30.90 -10.45 -46.15
N GLN A 272 30.47 -11.69 -45.85
CA GLN A 272 29.24 -12.27 -46.39
C GLN A 272 27.97 -11.67 -45.74
N TYR A 273 28.06 -11.28 -44.47
CA TYR A 273 26.98 -10.57 -43.77
C TYR A 273 26.82 -9.14 -44.28
N PHE A 274 27.92 -8.45 -44.61
CA PHE A 274 27.88 -7.11 -45.23
C PHE A 274 27.31 -7.16 -46.65
N GLU A 275 27.66 -8.17 -47.46
CA GLU A 275 27.12 -8.34 -48.82
C GLU A 275 25.62 -8.65 -48.84
N SER A 276 25.11 -9.46 -47.90
CA SER A 276 23.67 -9.77 -47.81
C SER A 276 22.85 -8.56 -47.33
N LEU A 277 23.31 -7.84 -46.30
CA LEU A 277 22.63 -6.64 -45.77
C LEU A 277 22.64 -5.47 -46.75
N ILE A 278 23.72 -5.28 -47.51
CA ILE A 278 23.76 -4.28 -48.58
C ILE A 278 22.81 -4.68 -49.70
N SER A 279 22.77 -5.95 -50.11
CA SER A 279 21.87 -6.44 -51.17
C SER A 279 20.39 -6.21 -50.82
N ASP A 280 19.99 -6.47 -49.57
CA ASP A 280 18.60 -6.32 -49.14
C ASP A 280 18.24 -4.85 -48.86
N LYS A 281 19.12 -4.05 -48.24
CA LYS A 281 18.89 -2.60 -48.10
C LYS A 281 18.89 -1.86 -49.44
N VAL A 282 19.69 -2.28 -50.42
CA VAL A 282 19.68 -1.69 -51.77
C VAL A 282 18.39 -2.04 -52.52
N LYS A 283 17.82 -3.23 -52.31
CA LYS A 283 16.48 -3.56 -52.83
C LYS A 283 15.41 -2.68 -52.19
N ASP A 284 15.43 -2.51 -50.87
CA ASP A 284 14.43 -1.69 -50.17
C ASP A 284 14.53 -0.19 -50.49
N ILE A 285 15.75 0.34 -50.63
CA ILE A 285 15.97 1.74 -51.04
C ILE A 285 15.52 1.96 -52.49
N ASN A 286 15.70 0.99 -53.39
CA ASN A 286 15.21 1.09 -54.77
C ASN A 286 13.67 0.97 -54.85
N VAL A 287 13.04 0.20 -53.95
CA VAL A 287 11.57 0.15 -53.79
C VAL A 287 11.02 1.45 -53.19
N ALA A 288 11.75 2.09 -52.27
CA ALA A 288 11.37 3.37 -51.69
C ALA A 288 11.54 4.54 -52.68
N ARG A 289 12.64 4.56 -53.46
CA ARG A 289 12.86 5.58 -54.52
C ARG A 289 11.87 5.51 -55.67
N THR A 290 11.32 4.34 -55.97
CA THR A 290 10.26 4.19 -57.00
C THR A 290 8.89 4.67 -56.52
N ARG A 291 8.69 4.87 -55.21
CA ARG A 291 7.44 5.36 -54.60
C ARG A 291 7.51 6.83 -54.17
N GLY A 292 8.15 7.67 -54.98
CA GLY A 292 8.33 9.11 -54.76
C GLY A 292 7.20 9.76 -53.98
N LYS A 293 7.45 10.00 -52.69
CA LYS A 293 6.63 10.83 -51.82
C LYS A 293 7.60 11.68 -51.02
N ASP A 294 7.59 12.97 -51.35
CA ASP A 294 8.15 14.03 -50.53
C ASP A 294 7.42 13.99 -49.18
N ILE A 295 8.11 13.55 -48.12
CA ILE A 295 7.59 13.57 -46.77
C ILE A 295 8.07 14.87 -46.14
N ASP A 296 7.10 15.74 -45.87
CA ASP A 296 7.25 17.01 -45.16
C ASP A 296 7.88 16.78 -43.78
N SER A 297 8.94 17.53 -43.47
CA SER A 297 9.74 17.40 -42.24
C SER A 297 9.00 17.78 -40.95
N LYS A 298 7.75 18.28 -41.04
CA LYS A 298 6.89 18.54 -39.89
C LYS A 298 6.10 17.32 -39.41
N THR A 299 5.91 16.31 -40.26
CA THR A 299 5.29 15.03 -39.88
C THR A 299 6.28 14.03 -39.30
N GLU A 300 7.59 14.24 -39.48
CA GLU A 300 8.62 13.29 -39.00
C GLU A 300 8.69 13.21 -37.48
N THR A 301 8.49 14.29 -36.73
CA THR A 301 8.54 14.24 -35.26
C THR A 301 7.33 13.52 -34.65
N GLU A 302 6.14 13.65 -35.22
CA GLU A 302 4.96 12.86 -34.83
C GLU A 302 5.10 11.39 -35.27
N LEU A 303 5.63 11.14 -36.47
CA LEU A 303 5.90 9.80 -36.99
C LEU A 303 7.03 9.07 -36.24
N ILE A 304 7.99 9.76 -35.62
CA ILE A 304 9.02 9.13 -34.77
C ILE A 304 8.36 8.50 -33.53
N PHE A 305 7.35 9.13 -32.95
CA PHE A 305 6.65 8.58 -31.78
C PHE A 305 5.61 7.51 -32.13
N GLU A 306 4.91 7.63 -33.26
CA GLU A 306 4.02 6.57 -33.75
C GLU A 306 4.80 5.35 -34.24
N LYS A 307 5.94 5.54 -34.93
CA LYS A 307 6.83 4.44 -35.28
C LYS A 307 7.46 3.78 -34.06
N ASP A 308 7.78 4.49 -32.98
CA ASP A 308 8.29 3.85 -31.75
C ASP A 308 7.19 3.01 -31.05
N LEU A 309 5.90 3.33 -31.25
CA LEU A 309 4.77 2.50 -30.82
C LEU A 309 4.58 1.26 -31.70
N GLU A 310 4.70 1.39 -33.02
CA GLU A 310 4.63 0.27 -33.97
C GLU A 310 5.87 -0.63 -33.91
N GLU A 311 7.07 -0.08 -33.75
CA GLU A 311 8.33 -0.80 -33.56
C GLU A 311 8.35 -1.51 -32.20
N ARG A 312 7.84 -0.88 -31.13
CA ARG A 312 7.63 -1.58 -29.85
C ARG A 312 6.52 -2.61 -29.92
N ALA A 313 5.44 -2.37 -30.67
CA ALA A 313 4.41 -3.38 -30.90
C ALA A 313 4.99 -4.59 -31.65
N GLY A 314 5.85 -4.36 -32.64
CA GLY A 314 6.60 -5.39 -33.36
C GLY A 314 7.59 -6.16 -32.48
N LEU A 315 8.27 -5.49 -31.54
CA LEU A 315 9.13 -6.13 -30.52
C LEU A 315 8.35 -6.96 -29.49
N PHE A 316 7.04 -6.76 -29.38
CA PHE A 316 6.15 -7.51 -28.48
C PHE A 316 5.40 -8.67 -29.15
N ILE A 317 5.55 -8.84 -30.47
CA ILE A 317 5.06 -10.04 -31.15
C ILE A 317 6.10 -11.14 -30.91
N GLU A 318 6.04 -11.72 -29.71
CA GLU A 318 6.73 -12.97 -29.41
C GLU A 318 6.24 -14.03 -30.41
N ASP A 319 7.16 -14.77 -31.03
CA ASP A 319 6.81 -15.97 -31.80
C ASP A 319 6.08 -16.95 -30.87
N ASP A 320 5.14 -17.74 -31.40
CA ASP A 320 4.33 -18.67 -30.59
C ASP A 320 5.23 -19.64 -29.81
N PHE A 321 6.38 -20.00 -30.39
CA PHE A 321 7.40 -20.83 -29.74
C PHE A 321 8.11 -20.13 -28.58
N GLU A 322 8.49 -18.86 -28.74
CA GLU A 322 9.14 -18.08 -27.68
C GLU A 322 8.18 -17.80 -26.53
N ARG A 323 6.92 -17.49 -26.86
CA ARG A 323 5.83 -17.34 -25.90
C ARG A 323 5.60 -18.63 -25.13
N GLU A 324 5.52 -19.78 -25.81
CA GLU A 324 5.37 -21.08 -25.15
C GLU A 324 6.54 -21.38 -24.21
N LYS A 325 7.78 -21.16 -24.66
CA LYS A 325 8.98 -21.35 -23.85
C LYS A 325 8.96 -20.47 -22.59
N ARG A 326 8.67 -19.17 -22.73
CA ARG A 326 8.58 -18.23 -21.60
C ARG A 326 7.48 -18.63 -20.63
N LEU A 327 6.31 -19.03 -21.13
CA LEU A 327 5.20 -19.50 -20.29
C LEU A 327 5.55 -20.80 -19.56
N ARG A 328 6.26 -21.73 -20.21
CA ARG A 328 6.76 -22.97 -19.58
C ARG A 328 7.81 -22.69 -18.50
N GLU A 329 8.79 -21.85 -18.78
CA GLU A 329 9.82 -21.43 -17.79
C GLU A 329 9.15 -20.74 -16.58
N MET A 330 8.21 -19.82 -16.82
CA MET A 330 7.47 -19.15 -15.76
C MET A 330 6.59 -20.11 -14.96
N TRP A 331 5.97 -21.10 -15.62
CA TRP A 331 5.17 -22.13 -14.94
C TRP A 331 6.04 -23.02 -14.05
N ILE A 332 7.21 -23.45 -14.54
CA ILE A 332 8.19 -24.22 -13.79
C ILE A 332 8.65 -23.45 -12.55
N ASP A 333 9.03 -22.19 -12.70
CA ASP A 333 9.44 -21.34 -11.58
C ASP A 333 8.32 -21.17 -10.56
N LEU A 334 7.09 -20.92 -11.01
CA LEU A 334 5.93 -20.83 -10.12
C LEU A 334 5.69 -22.14 -9.37
N LYS A 335 5.87 -23.28 -10.01
CA LYS A 335 5.65 -24.59 -9.41
C LYS A 335 6.78 -24.97 -8.44
N ARG A 336 8.04 -24.69 -8.78
CA ARG A 336 9.18 -24.84 -7.86
C ARG A 336 8.99 -24.04 -6.58
N LYS A 337 8.69 -22.74 -6.72
CA LYS A 337 8.46 -21.85 -5.58
C LYS A 337 7.30 -22.32 -4.69
N ASN A 338 6.25 -22.89 -5.26
CA ASN A 338 5.10 -23.39 -4.50
C ASN A 338 5.32 -24.77 -3.85
N VAL A 339 6.13 -25.64 -4.45
CA VAL A 339 6.29 -27.03 -3.99
C VAL A 339 7.44 -27.19 -2.99
N ILE A 340 8.56 -26.49 -3.22
CA ILE A 340 9.81 -26.72 -2.48
C ILE A 340 9.72 -26.23 -1.02
N GLY A 341 8.85 -25.27 -0.70
CA GLY A 341 8.65 -24.83 0.69
C GLY A 341 9.98 -24.57 1.39
N GLY A 342 10.78 -23.66 0.83
CA GLY A 342 12.13 -23.31 1.29
C GLY A 342 12.35 -21.79 1.25
N PRO A 343 13.61 -21.30 1.32
CA PRO A 343 13.90 -19.86 1.26
C PRO A 343 13.41 -19.17 -0.03
N ASP A 344 13.24 -19.93 -1.12
CA ASP A 344 12.71 -19.44 -2.40
C ASP A 344 11.18 -19.56 -2.52
N ALA A 345 10.49 -20.15 -1.54
CA ALA A 345 9.04 -20.17 -1.54
C ALA A 345 8.55 -18.75 -1.35
N ARG A 346 7.63 -18.30 -2.22
CA ARG A 346 7.05 -16.96 -2.09
C ARG A 346 6.53 -16.81 -0.68
N THR A 347 7.06 -15.81 0.01
CA THR A 347 6.51 -15.43 1.30
C THR A 347 5.06 -15.04 1.12
N THR A 348 4.29 -15.16 2.20
CA THR A 348 2.89 -14.70 2.17
C THR A 348 2.78 -13.26 1.72
N ASP A 349 3.77 -12.45 2.09
CA ASP A 349 3.85 -11.02 1.87
C ASP A 349 4.15 -10.70 0.40
N GLU A 350 5.10 -11.40 -0.22
CA GLU A 350 5.31 -11.29 -1.68
C GLU A 350 4.08 -11.70 -2.48
N GLN A 351 3.36 -12.73 -2.04
CA GLN A 351 2.11 -13.13 -2.70
C GLN A 351 1.06 -12.01 -2.59
N PHE A 352 0.98 -11.34 -1.45
CA PHE A 352 0.08 -10.20 -1.25
C PHE A 352 0.43 -9.03 -2.16
N GLU A 353 1.70 -8.62 -2.17
CA GLU A 353 2.17 -7.53 -3.02
C GLU A 353 1.89 -7.80 -4.50
N LEU A 354 2.11 -9.05 -4.94
CA LEU A 354 1.86 -9.44 -6.31
C LEU A 354 0.36 -9.47 -6.64
N GLN A 355 -0.48 -9.91 -5.71
CA GLN A 355 -1.94 -9.89 -5.88
C GLN A 355 -2.48 -8.46 -5.95
N GLU A 356 -1.97 -7.58 -5.09
CA GLU A 356 -2.27 -6.15 -5.08
C GLU A 356 -1.87 -5.51 -6.42
N LEU A 357 -0.64 -5.78 -6.89
CA LEU A 357 -0.16 -5.28 -8.18
C LEU A 357 -1.01 -5.79 -9.36
N ILE A 358 -1.40 -7.06 -9.37
CA ILE A 358 -2.27 -7.62 -10.42
C ILE A 358 -3.63 -6.92 -10.43
N VAL A 359 -4.26 -6.78 -9.26
CA VAL A 359 -5.57 -6.13 -9.14
C VAL A 359 -5.49 -4.69 -9.63
N ASP A 360 -4.44 -3.94 -9.25
CA ASP A 360 -4.22 -2.58 -9.71
C ASP A 360 -4.01 -2.50 -11.23
N LYS A 361 -3.21 -3.41 -11.81
CA LYS A 361 -3.02 -3.48 -13.27
C LYS A 361 -4.31 -3.81 -14.01
N ILE A 362 -5.15 -4.71 -13.48
CA ILE A 362 -6.45 -5.02 -14.06
C ILE A 362 -7.36 -3.78 -14.03
N ARG A 363 -7.38 -3.04 -12.92
CA ARG A 363 -8.15 -1.79 -12.80
C ARG A 363 -7.69 -0.74 -13.81
N ASP A 364 -6.39 -0.54 -13.94
CA ASP A 364 -5.81 0.39 -14.91
C ASP A 364 -6.15 0.01 -16.36
N LEU A 365 -6.09 -1.28 -16.70
CA LEU A 365 -6.47 -1.76 -18.02
C LEU A 365 -7.96 -1.52 -18.30
N ARG A 366 -8.84 -1.88 -17.36
CA ARG A 366 -10.30 -1.64 -17.50
C ARG A 366 -10.60 -0.16 -17.69
N TRP A 367 -9.97 0.70 -16.89
CA TRP A 367 -10.11 2.15 -16.97
C TRP A 367 -9.74 2.67 -18.35
N LYS A 368 -8.56 2.31 -18.86
CA LYS A 368 -8.08 2.76 -20.18
C LYS A 368 -8.92 2.24 -21.33
N ILE A 369 -9.34 0.97 -21.29
CA ILE A 369 -10.21 0.39 -22.32
C ILE A 369 -11.50 1.20 -22.42
N ASP A 370 -12.15 1.46 -21.28
CA ASP A 370 -13.41 2.19 -21.27
C ASP A 370 -13.24 3.68 -21.61
N GLN A 371 -12.09 4.30 -21.31
CA GLN A 371 -11.76 5.64 -21.80
C GLN A 371 -11.65 5.67 -23.33
N GLU A 372 -10.94 4.72 -23.94
CA GLU A 372 -10.82 4.63 -25.39
C GLU A 372 -12.18 4.37 -26.06
N MET A 373 -13.04 3.56 -25.43
CA MET A 373 -14.42 3.39 -25.91
C MET A 373 -15.20 4.70 -25.86
N VAL A 374 -15.12 5.45 -24.76
CA VAL A 374 -15.81 6.74 -24.61
C VAL A 374 -15.26 7.80 -25.58
N LYS A 375 -13.97 7.77 -25.93
CA LYS A 375 -13.39 8.63 -27.00
C LYS A 375 -14.01 8.35 -28.37
N GLN A 376 -14.38 7.10 -28.62
CA GLN A 376 -15.05 6.68 -29.85
C GLN A 376 -16.58 6.84 -29.79
N ASP A 377 -17.10 7.54 -28.77
CA ASP A 377 -18.53 7.67 -28.47
C ASP A 377 -19.26 6.31 -28.32
N LEU A 378 -18.55 5.28 -27.85
CA LEU A 378 -19.11 3.99 -27.47
C LEU A 378 -19.43 3.93 -25.96
N ASP A 379 -20.42 3.10 -25.61
CA ASP A 379 -20.76 2.85 -24.20
C ASP A 379 -19.65 2.02 -23.51
N PRO A 380 -19.18 2.41 -22.31
CA PRO A 380 -18.14 1.69 -21.58
C PRO A 380 -18.59 0.29 -21.14
N ILE A 381 -17.70 -0.71 -21.20
CA ILE A 381 -18.00 -2.11 -20.83
C ILE A 381 -18.36 -2.20 -19.34
N PHE A 382 -17.62 -1.49 -18.50
CA PHE A 382 -17.77 -1.50 -17.05
C PHE A 382 -18.53 -0.25 -16.54
N LYS A 383 -19.58 0.17 -17.25
CA LYS A 383 -20.43 1.34 -16.90
C LYS A 383 -20.85 1.42 -15.43
N LYS A 384 -21.11 0.27 -14.78
CA LYS A 384 -21.47 0.20 -13.36
C LYS A 384 -20.34 0.66 -12.43
N ALA A 385 -19.07 0.47 -12.81
CA ALA A 385 -17.94 0.94 -12.02
C ALA A 385 -17.83 2.48 -12.06
N TYR A 386 -18.26 3.10 -13.17
CA TYR A 386 -18.03 4.52 -13.44
C TYR A 386 -19.25 5.42 -13.25
N HIS A 387 -20.38 4.89 -12.77
CA HIS A 387 -21.63 5.66 -12.60
C HIS A 387 -21.53 6.90 -11.70
N LYS A 388 -20.47 7.01 -10.89
CA LYS A 388 -20.22 8.15 -9.99
C LYS A 388 -19.38 9.26 -10.63
N TYR A 389 -18.85 9.04 -11.83
CA TYR A 389 -18.03 10.02 -12.55
C TYR A 389 -18.88 10.70 -13.62
N THR A 390 -18.68 11.99 -13.80
CA THR A 390 -19.15 12.67 -15.02
C THR A 390 -18.29 12.21 -16.21
N LYS A 391 -18.79 12.36 -17.45
CA LYS A 391 -18.01 12.05 -18.66
C LYS A 391 -16.67 12.79 -18.63
N ASP A 392 -16.68 14.06 -18.26
CA ASP A 392 -15.48 14.91 -18.21
C ASP A 392 -14.50 14.44 -17.12
N GLU A 393 -14.99 14.11 -15.92
CA GLU A 393 -14.14 13.58 -14.84
C GLU A 393 -13.48 12.26 -15.21
N PHE A 394 -14.23 11.36 -15.85
CA PHE A 394 -13.73 10.08 -16.31
C PHE A 394 -12.63 10.23 -17.38
N MET A 395 -12.64 11.32 -18.13
CA MET A 395 -11.70 11.58 -19.22
C MET A 395 -10.46 12.39 -18.82
N TYR A 396 -10.33 12.82 -17.55
CA TYR A 396 -9.23 13.70 -17.13
C TYR A 396 -7.82 13.12 -17.35
N ASP A 397 -7.63 11.82 -17.17
CA ASP A 397 -6.34 11.15 -17.38
C ASP A 397 -6.25 10.43 -18.74
N ALA A 398 -7.26 10.55 -19.60
CA ALA A 398 -7.32 9.83 -20.87
C ALA A 398 -6.25 10.30 -21.87
N ASP A 399 -5.87 11.57 -21.81
CA ASP A 399 -4.79 12.16 -22.61
C ASP A 399 -3.48 12.26 -21.81
N LEU A 400 -3.53 11.97 -20.51
CA LEU A 400 -2.37 12.03 -19.64
C LEU A 400 -1.47 10.82 -19.89
N GLN A 401 -0.40 11.02 -20.65
CA GLN A 401 0.61 10.00 -20.93
C GLN A 401 1.58 9.86 -19.75
N PHE A 402 1.05 9.57 -18.55
CA PHE A 402 1.83 9.42 -17.33
C PHE A 402 2.95 8.36 -17.47
N SER A 403 2.72 7.31 -18.26
CA SER A 403 3.74 6.32 -18.62
C SER A 403 4.92 6.94 -19.36
N LYS A 404 4.69 7.91 -20.26
CA LYS A 404 5.76 8.62 -20.96
C LYS A 404 6.54 9.51 -19.99
N LEU A 405 5.85 10.24 -19.12
CA LEU A 405 6.51 11.03 -18.08
C LEU A 405 7.38 10.17 -17.16
N LYS A 406 6.86 9.03 -16.71
CA LYS A 406 7.60 8.04 -15.92
C LYS A 406 8.85 7.56 -16.67
N SER A 407 8.70 7.20 -17.95
CA SER A 407 9.83 6.75 -18.77
C SER A 407 10.88 7.84 -19.01
N PHE A 408 10.45 9.11 -19.13
CA PHE A 408 11.32 10.25 -19.30
C PHE A 408 12.12 10.54 -18.03
N LEU A 409 11.46 10.59 -16.88
CA LEU A 409 12.10 10.86 -15.59
C LEU A 409 12.99 9.70 -15.10
N SER A 410 12.77 8.48 -15.60
CA SER A 410 13.65 7.32 -15.34
C SER A 410 14.94 7.32 -16.17
N LYS A 411 15.06 8.16 -17.20
CA LYS A 411 16.30 8.27 -17.98
C LYS A 411 17.39 8.91 -17.12
N ASN A 412 18.65 8.59 -17.42
CA ASN A 412 19.80 9.12 -16.69
C ASN A 412 19.83 10.67 -16.79
N PRO A 413 19.80 11.40 -15.67
CA PRO A 413 19.80 12.86 -15.66
C PRO A 413 21.01 13.50 -16.36
N ARG A 414 22.13 12.78 -16.51
CA ARG A 414 23.31 13.29 -17.23
C ARG A 414 23.04 13.41 -18.73
N VAL A 415 22.46 12.36 -19.32
CA VAL A 415 22.13 12.31 -20.74
C VAL A 415 21.12 13.41 -21.10
N LEU A 416 20.15 13.68 -20.22
CA LEU A 416 19.16 14.74 -20.43
C LEU A 416 19.73 16.15 -20.34
N LYS A 417 20.88 16.35 -19.66
CA LYS A 417 21.52 17.66 -19.48
C LYS A 417 22.56 17.98 -20.56
N GLU A 418 23.07 16.97 -21.25
CA GLU A 418 24.07 17.15 -22.31
C GLU A 418 23.48 17.80 -23.57
N ASP A 419 22.17 17.61 -23.80
CA ASP A 419 21.44 18.30 -24.85
C ASP A 419 20.97 19.69 -24.34
N GLU A 420 21.31 20.75 -25.07
CA GLU A 420 21.07 22.14 -24.67
C GLU A 420 19.57 22.48 -24.60
N ILE A 421 18.76 21.91 -25.50
CA ILE A 421 17.31 22.18 -25.56
C ILE A 421 16.59 21.35 -24.51
N ILE A 422 16.82 20.03 -24.52
CA ILE A 422 16.19 19.10 -23.57
C ILE A 422 16.62 19.40 -22.15
N GLY A 423 17.86 19.84 -21.93
CA GLY A 423 18.40 20.19 -20.62
C GLY A 423 17.68 21.38 -19.98
N GLN A 424 17.35 22.42 -20.77
CA GLN A 424 16.59 23.58 -20.26
C GLN A 424 15.15 23.18 -19.89
N GLU A 425 14.47 22.43 -20.75
CA GLU A 425 13.11 21.94 -20.49
C GLU A 425 13.08 21.01 -19.27
N TYR A 426 14.06 20.11 -19.17
CA TYR A 426 14.22 19.21 -18.04
C TYR A 426 14.38 20.01 -16.73
N LEU A 427 15.23 21.03 -16.68
CA LEU A 427 15.37 21.89 -15.50
C LEU A 427 14.06 22.61 -15.14
N GLY A 428 13.29 23.06 -16.14
CA GLY A 428 11.95 23.61 -15.94
C GLY A 428 10.99 22.59 -15.33
N ILE A 429 10.97 21.36 -15.84
CA ILE A 429 10.16 20.25 -15.30
C ILE A 429 10.55 19.97 -13.85
N ILE A 430 11.85 19.88 -13.53
CA ILE A 430 12.33 19.64 -12.16
C ILE A 430 11.86 20.72 -11.20
N GLN A 431 11.87 22.00 -11.62
CA GLN A 431 11.36 23.09 -10.78
C GLN A 431 9.85 22.98 -10.53
N LEU A 432 9.08 22.47 -11.49
CA LEU A 432 7.63 22.27 -11.37
C LEU A 432 7.28 21.07 -10.48
N ILE A 433 7.99 19.95 -10.60
CA ILE A 433 7.69 18.73 -9.85
C ILE A 433 8.29 18.71 -8.44
N ARG A 434 9.25 19.61 -8.16
CA ARG A 434 9.87 19.74 -6.84
C ARG A 434 8.81 20.07 -5.78
N ARG A 435 8.84 19.32 -4.68
CA ARG A 435 7.84 19.45 -3.62
C ARG A 435 8.05 20.73 -2.82
N LYS A 436 6.98 21.51 -2.64
CA LYS A 436 6.94 22.67 -1.75
C LYS A 436 6.53 22.22 -0.36
N LYS A 437 7.33 22.51 0.66
CA LYS A 437 6.99 22.19 2.06
C LYS A 437 6.27 23.37 2.70
N LEU A 438 5.14 23.11 3.34
CA LEU A 438 4.32 24.06 4.09
C LEU A 438 4.34 23.66 5.55
N LEU A 439 4.77 24.56 6.43
CA LEU A 439 4.80 24.31 7.86
C LEU A 439 3.43 24.60 8.47
N GLU A 440 2.80 23.60 9.08
CA GLU A 440 1.52 23.73 9.76
C GLU A 440 1.62 23.28 11.22
N TYR A 441 1.25 24.19 12.14
CA TYR A 441 1.19 23.91 13.58
C TYR A 441 -0.20 23.43 13.98
N SER A 442 -0.54 22.21 13.58
CA SER A 442 -1.80 21.57 13.95
C SER A 442 -1.55 20.53 15.05
N THR A 443 -2.21 20.68 16.20
CA THR A 443 -2.26 19.63 17.22
C THR A 443 -3.66 19.03 17.28
N PRO A 444 -3.79 17.69 17.26
CA PRO A 444 -5.06 17.06 17.57
C PRO A 444 -5.47 17.43 19.00
N ALA A 445 -6.57 18.17 19.16
CA ALA A 445 -7.04 18.71 20.45
C ALA A 445 -7.29 17.63 21.51
N TYR A 446 -7.52 16.40 21.07
CA TYR A 446 -7.82 15.23 21.90
C TYR A 446 -6.86 14.07 21.59
N ALA A 447 -5.60 14.30 21.20
CA ALA A 447 -4.63 13.20 21.21
C ALA A 447 -4.16 12.89 22.64
N LYS A 448 -3.68 11.66 22.86
CA LYS A 448 -3.04 11.29 24.14
C LYS A 448 -1.86 12.23 24.40
N GLU A 449 -1.65 12.57 25.67
CA GLU A 449 -0.66 13.53 26.18
C GLU A 449 0.79 13.30 25.66
N HIS A 450 1.10 12.09 25.18
CA HIS A 450 2.41 11.72 24.64
C HIS A 450 2.85 12.52 23.40
N GLU A 451 1.94 13.10 22.59
CA GLU A 451 2.35 13.92 21.43
C GLU A 451 2.74 15.36 21.81
N LEU A 452 2.21 15.90 22.91
CA LEU A 452 2.41 17.30 23.30
C LEU A 452 3.78 17.55 23.95
N SER A 453 4.40 16.51 24.52
CA SER A 453 5.66 16.64 25.26
C SER A 453 6.88 16.93 24.38
N TYR A 454 6.88 16.50 23.11
CA TYR A 454 8.09 16.54 22.27
C TYR A 454 8.33 17.94 21.68
N ASP A 455 7.28 18.62 21.22
CA ASP A 455 7.40 19.96 20.62
C ASP A 455 7.75 21.05 21.63
N ALA A 456 7.23 20.96 22.87
CA ALA A 456 7.56 21.89 23.94
C ALA A 456 9.02 21.76 24.41
N GLN A 457 9.59 20.55 24.38
CA GLN A 457 11.01 20.34 24.70
C GLN A 457 11.94 20.83 23.58
N ILE A 458 11.52 20.69 22.31
CA ILE A 458 12.28 21.17 21.16
C ILE A 458 12.27 22.70 21.06
N SER A 459 11.16 23.37 21.37
CA SER A 459 11.12 24.85 21.37
C SER A 459 12.03 25.43 22.46
N MET A 460 11.98 24.89 23.68
CA MET A 460 12.83 25.35 24.79
C MET A 460 14.32 25.09 24.57
N SER A 461 14.69 24.01 23.88
CA SER A 461 16.09 23.75 23.52
C SER A 461 16.58 24.64 22.38
N LYS A 462 15.73 24.95 21.39
CA LYS A 462 16.07 25.85 20.29
C LYS A 462 16.32 27.28 20.75
N ASP A 463 15.52 27.82 21.65
CA ASP A 463 15.72 29.17 22.17
C ASP A 463 17.06 29.32 22.91
N LYS A 464 17.47 28.28 23.65
CA LYS A 464 18.80 28.22 24.25
C LYS A 464 19.91 28.18 23.20
N THR A 465 19.78 27.33 22.18
CA THR A 465 20.80 27.24 21.10
C THR A 465 20.86 28.47 20.21
N MET A 466 19.75 29.18 20.00
CA MET A 466 19.72 30.45 19.26
C MET A 466 20.37 31.58 20.04
N GLY A 467 20.27 31.58 21.38
CA GLY A 467 21.08 32.42 22.26
C GLY A 467 22.57 32.17 22.02
N TYR A 468 23.02 30.91 22.19
CA TYR A 468 24.43 30.55 21.97
C TYR A 468 24.95 30.88 20.56
N ARG A 469 24.12 30.76 19.51
CA ARG A 469 24.51 31.13 18.15
C ARG A 469 24.67 32.63 17.95
N LYS A 470 23.83 33.45 18.59
CA LYS A 470 24.00 34.91 18.58
C LYS A 470 25.29 35.28 19.31
N ASP A 471 25.54 34.68 20.47
CA ASP A 471 26.75 34.92 21.25
C ASP A 471 28.01 34.52 20.45
N LEU A 472 27.97 33.41 19.70
CA LEU A 472 29.06 32.98 18.82
C LEU A 472 29.33 33.96 17.67
N ILE A 473 28.28 34.46 17.01
CA ILE A 473 28.41 35.45 15.93
C ILE A 473 28.95 36.77 16.48
N GLU A 474 28.59 37.14 17.71
CA GLU A 474 29.09 38.34 18.37
C GLU A 474 30.57 38.19 18.75
N LEU A 475 30.98 37.02 19.26
CA LEU A 475 32.38 36.68 19.51
C LEU A 475 33.23 36.67 18.23
N GLU A 476 32.74 36.09 17.13
CA GLU A 476 33.44 36.11 15.84
C GLU A 476 33.67 37.55 15.36
N LYS A 477 32.67 38.43 15.49
CA LYS A 477 32.81 39.85 15.13
C LYS A 477 33.79 40.60 16.03
N ASP A 478 33.82 40.27 17.32
CA ASP A 478 34.77 40.88 18.25
C ASP A 478 36.20 40.38 18.01
N GLN A 479 36.37 39.12 17.61
CA GLN A 479 37.66 38.58 17.17
C GLN A 479 38.15 39.29 15.90
N GLU A 480 37.30 39.44 14.88
CA GLU A 480 37.63 40.21 13.67
C GLU A 480 38.04 41.66 13.99
N ARG A 481 37.41 42.30 15.00
CA ARG A 481 37.78 43.64 15.45
C ARG A 481 39.15 43.68 16.10
N LEU A 482 39.50 42.67 16.90
CA LEU A 482 40.81 42.55 17.54
C LEU A 482 41.91 42.32 16.51
N ASP A 483 41.70 41.43 15.55
CA ASP A 483 42.65 41.17 14.45
C ASP A 483 42.92 42.45 13.64
N LEU A 484 41.88 43.25 13.40
CA LEU A 484 42.01 44.55 12.71
C LEU A 484 42.79 45.59 13.54
N ILE A 485 42.68 45.55 14.87
CA ILE A 485 43.45 46.41 15.77
C ILE A 485 44.92 45.98 15.78
N ASP A 486 45.20 44.68 15.88
CA ASP A 486 46.55 44.14 15.86
C ASP A 486 47.25 44.42 14.52
N GLN A 487 46.53 44.28 13.41
CA GLN A 487 47.04 44.67 12.09
C GLN A 487 47.43 46.15 12.05
N LYS A 488 46.58 47.04 12.57
CA LYS A 488 46.87 48.49 12.63
C LYS A 488 48.01 48.85 13.58
N LEU A 489 48.21 48.10 14.66
CA LEU A 489 49.33 48.28 15.57
C LEU A 489 50.64 47.82 14.90
N SER A 490 50.62 46.68 14.21
CA SER A 490 51.78 46.19 13.46
C SER A 490 52.22 47.14 12.33
N GLU A 491 51.26 47.85 11.70
CA GLU A 491 51.55 48.87 10.70
C GLU A 491 52.13 50.16 11.29
N ARG A 492 51.85 50.47 12.57
CA ARG A 492 52.43 51.63 13.27
C ARG A 492 53.88 51.40 13.68
N ASP A 493 54.22 50.20 14.12
CA ASP A 493 55.56 49.88 14.59
C ASP A 493 56.62 49.79 13.45
N ILE A 494 56.18 49.74 12.20
CA ILE A 494 57.07 49.75 11.01
C ILE A 494 57.39 51.21 10.56
N GLY A 495 56.76 52.22 11.15
CA GLY A 495 56.91 53.63 10.76
C GLY A 495 57.77 54.51 11.68
N GLU A 496 58.35 53.96 12.76
CA GLU A 496 59.18 54.70 13.73
C GLU A 496 60.63 54.19 13.89
N GLU A 497 61.17 53.51 12.88
CA GLU A 497 62.63 53.44 12.62
C GLU A 497 62.98 54.27 11.38
#